data_AF-A0A532EL54-F1
#
_entry.id   AF-A0A532EL54-F1
#
_cell.length_a   1.000
_cell.length_b   1.000
_cell.length_c   1.000
_cell.angle_alpha   90.00
_cell.angle_beta   90.00
_cell.angle_gamma   90.00
#
_symmetry.space_group_name_H-M   'P 1'
#
loop_
_entity.id
_entity.type
_entity.pdbx_description
1 polymer ?
#
loop_
_entity_poly.entity_id
_entity_poly.type
_entity_poly.pdbx_seq_one_letter_code
_entity_poly.pdbx_strand_id
1 'polypeptide(L)'
;MPAHAIDVVPSGAARRGRSAFNLRENFTCSTAALESYAFAQWEPVIYDAMVVAASIEYADRSFPRPKLGWSREFTVRVPVLEPLRWTDRAVYDTLQDAASFLTGDSRTFEFVLRNGETPRPPQDCLQFSITTDAVMAFSDGMDSRAVAGLTAQALGRKLVRVRVGSKVGGRPEPGETLPFAAVPY
;
A
#
# COMPACT_ATOMS: atom_id res chain seq x y z
N MET A 1 25.45 -5.32 -7.71
CA MET A 1 24.74 -5.95 -6.57
C MET A 1 24.04 -7.20 -7.11
N PRO A 2 23.72 -8.24 -6.32
CA PRO A 2 22.89 -9.33 -6.83
C PRO A 2 21.47 -8.79 -7.13
N ALA A 3 21.01 -8.98 -8.36
CA ALA A 3 19.66 -8.63 -8.76
C ALA A 3 18.70 -9.74 -8.32
N HIS A 4 17.65 -9.38 -7.58
CA HIS A 4 16.61 -10.31 -7.13
C HIS A 4 15.43 -10.26 -8.09
N ALA A 5 15.01 -11.42 -8.59
CA ALA A 5 13.89 -11.52 -9.51
C ALA A 5 12.68 -12.15 -8.81
N ILE A 6 11.54 -11.46 -8.86
CA ILE A 6 10.29 -11.86 -8.21
C ILE A 6 9.21 -12.03 -9.29
N ASP A 7 8.48 -13.13 -9.23
CA ASP A 7 7.23 -13.33 -9.96
C ASP A 7 6.06 -13.29 -8.97
N VAL A 8 5.19 -12.30 -9.15
CA VAL A 8 3.89 -12.29 -8.48
C VAL A 8 2.96 -13.22 -9.24
N VAL A 9 2.48 -14.26 -8.57
CA VAL A 9 1.67 -15.32 -9.19
C VAL A 9 0.33 -15.43 -8.48
N PRO A 10 -0.80 -15.55 -9.22
CA PRO A 10 -2.10 -15.82 -8.60
C PRO A 10 -2.09 -17.13 -7.81
N SER A 11 -1.38 -18.14 -8.32
CA SER A 11 -1.13 -19.42 -7.67
C SER A 11 -0.01 -20.15 -8.41
N GLY A 12 0.77 -20.96 -7.71
CA GLY A 12 1.76 -21.86 -8.32
C GLY A 12 3.21 -21.38 -8.20
N ALA A 13 4.07 -21.88 -9.08
CA ALA A 13 5.50 -21.63 -9.03
C ALA A 13 5.93 -20.44 -9.90
N ALA A 14 6.99 -19.75 -9.48
CA ALA A 14 7.68 -18.76 -10.30
C ALA A 14 8.44 -19.43 -11.44
N ARG A 15 8.83 -18.62 -12.44
CA ARG A 15 9.77 -19.08 -13.49
C ARG A 15 11.12 -19.44 -12.87
N ARG A 16 11.88 -20.30 -13.56
CA ARG A 16 13.19 -20.76 -13.11
C ARG A 16 14.10 -19.57 -12.75
N GLY A 17 14.66 -19.58 -11.55
CA GLY A 17 15.58 -18.55 -11.07
C GLY A 17 14.90 -17.30 -10.47
N ARG A 18 13.57 -17.32 -10.30
CA ARG A 18 12.81 -16.22 -9.68
C ARG A 18 12.11 -16.71 -8.41
N SER A 19 11.92 -15.82 -7.44
CA SER A 19 11.16 -16.09 -6.22
C SER A 19 9.66 -15.86 -6.47
N ALA A 20 8.81 -16.75 -5.95
CA ALA A 20 7.37 -16.64 -6.10
C ALA A 20 6.73 -15.85 -4.96
N PHE A 21 6.02 -14.76 -5.28
CA PHE A 21 5.06 -14.14 -4.37
C PHE A 21 3.65 -14.66 -4.72
N ASN A 22 3.17 -15.64 -3.96
CA ASN A 22 1.87 -16.27 -4.20
C ASN A 22 0.75 -15.45 -3.56
N LEU A 23 -0.13 -14.88 -4.40
CA LEU A 23 -1.21 -14.02 -3.97
C LEU A 23 -2.30 -14.74 -3.17
N ARG A 24 -2.54 -16.03 -3.39
CA ARG A 24 -3.55 -16.77 -2.61
C ARG A 24 -3.11 -17.10 -1.20
N GLU A 25 -1.81 -17.22 -0.99
CA GLU A 25 -1.24 -17.66 0.30
C GLU A 25 -0.72 -16.48 1.13
N ASN A 26 -0.15 -15.48 0.46
CA ASN A 26 0.61 -14.41 1.13
C ASN A 26 -0.05 -13.04 1.02
N PHE A 27 -1.21 -12.93 0.37
CA PHE A 27 -1.90 -11.66 0.18
C PHE A 27 -3.39 -11.80 0.45
N THR A 28 -3.88 -11.01 1.41
CA THR A 28 -5.30 -10.89 1.69
C THR A 28 -5.73 -9.45 1.42
N CYS A 29 -6.59 -9.29 0.42
CA CYS A 29 -7.24 -8.02 0.13
C CYS A 29 -8.67 -8.04 0.67
N SER A 30 -8.93 -7.27 1.72
CA SER A 30 -10.29 -7.04 2.21
C SER A 30 -10.79 -5.68 1.73
N THR A 31 -11.91 -5.65 1.03
CA THR A 31 -12.58 -4.41 0.62
C THR A 31 -13.34 -3.76 1.78
N ALA A 32 -13.58 -4.46 2.90
CA ALA A 32 -14.40 -3.98 4.00
C ALA A 32 -13.92 -2.63 4.58
N ALA A 33 -12.60 -2.42 4.66
CA ALA A 33 -12.05 -1.14 5.12
C ALA A 33 -12.24 -0.03 4.08
N LEU A 34 -12.16 -0.35 2.78
CA LEU A 34 -12.38 0.61 1.70
C LEU A 34 -13.86 0.97 1.59
N GLU A 35 -14.77 0.02 1.79
CA GLU A 35 -16.22 0.23 1.85
C GLU A 35 -16.62 1.20 2.97
N SER A 36 -15.88 1.24 4.07
CA SER A 36 -16.15 2.14 5.21
C SER A 36 -15.71 3.60 4.99
N TYR A 37 -14.87 3.86 3.99
CA TYR A 37 -14.16 5.13 3.85
C TYR A 37 -14.30 5.76 2.45
N ALA A 38 -14.23 4.95 1.41
CA ALA A 38 -14.19 5.43 0.04
C ALA A 38 -15.60 5.58 -0.50
N PHE A 39 -16.05 6.83 -0.62
CA PHE A 39 -17.23 7.22 -1.39
C PHE A 39 -17.06 7.08 -2.92
N ALA A 40 -15.98 6.43 -3.35
CA ALA A 40 -15.58 6.28 -4.73
C ALA A 40 -16.01 4.92 -5.28
N GLN A 41 -16.39 4.90 -6.55
CA GLN A 41 -16.71 3.67 -7.27
C GLN A 41 -15.50 2.74 -7.29
N TRP A 42 -15.72 1.46 -7.03
CA TRP A 42 -14.65 0.46 -7.08
C TRP A 42 -14.13 0.32 -8.52
N GLU A 43 -12.86 0.67 -8.72
CA GLU A 43 -12.15 0.45 -9.97
C GLU A 43 -11.16 -0.72 -9.83
N PRO A 44 -11.02 -1.60 -10.84
CA PRO A 44 -10.08 -2.71 -10.78
C PRO A 44 -8.61 -2.31 -10.55
N VAL A 45 -8.24 -1.09 -10.97
CA VAL A 45 -6.90 -0.52 -10.74
C VAL A 45 -6.55 -0.42 -9.25
N ILE A 46 -7.55 -0.29 -8.37
CA ILE A 46 -7.34 -0.22 -6.91
C ILE A 46 -6.76 -1.54 -6.42
N TYR A 47 -7.29 -2.66 -6.90
CA TYR A 47 -6.75 -3.98 -6.58
C TYR A 47 -5.34 -4.17 -7.14
N ASP A 48 -5.12 -3.78 -8.40
CA ASP A 48 -3.81 -3.84 -9.01
C ASP A 48 -2.78 -3.03 -8.18
N ALA A 49 -3.15 -1.84 -7.70
CA ALA A 49 -2.29 -1.01 -6.85
C ALA A 49 -1.96 -1.68 -5.52
N MET A 50 -2.93 -2.36 -4.89
CA MET A 50 -2.67 -3.13 -3.67
C MET A 50 -1.73 -4.32 -3.93
N VAL A 51 -1.88 -5.02 -5.06
CA VAL A 51 -0.96 -6.10 -5.44
C VAL A 51 0.45 -5.58 -5.69
N VAL A 52 0.59 -4.42 -6.36
CA VAL A 52 1.88 -3.75 -6.56
C VAL A 52 2.52 -3.40 -5.21
N ALA A 53 1.77 -2.74 -4.31
CA ALA A 53 2.27 -2.40 -2.99
C ALA A 53 2.69 -3.63 -2.18
N ALA A 54 1.89 -4.70 -2.19
CA ALA A 54 2.21 -5.94 -1.51
C ALA A 54 3.45 -6.63 -2.10
N SER A 55 3.68 -6.52 -3.41
CA SER A 55 4.90 -7.06 -4.04
C SER A 55 6.17 -6.31 -3.58
N ILE A 56 6.05 -5.01 -3.34
CA ILE A 56 7.14 -4.18 -2.80
C ILE A 56 7.42 -4.60 -1.35
N GLU A 57 6.37 -4.72 -0.52
CA GLU A 57 6.49 -5.17 0.86
C GLU A 57 7.10 -6.57 0.95
N TYR A 58 6.63 -7.51 0.12
CA TYR A 58 7.18 -8.86 0.06
C TYR A 58 8.69 -8.83 -0.22
N ALA A 59 9.13 -8.06 -1.22
CA ALA A 59 10.55 -7.92 -1.52
C ALA A 59 11.34 -7.38 -0.32
N ASP A 60 10.79 -6.41 0.41
CA ASP A 60 11.44 -5.83 1.59
C ASP A 60 11.58 -6.82 2.72
N ARG A 61 10.56 -7.66 2.95
CA ARG A 61 10.54 -8.65 4.03
C ARG A 61 11.34 -9.90 3.71
N SER A 62 11.39 -10.31 2.44
CA SER A 62 11.98 -11.59 2.04
C SER A 62 13.48 -11.52 1.79
N PHE A 63 14.02 -10.36 1.41
CA PHE A 63 15.42 -10.23 1.03
C PHE A 63 16.16 -9.32 2.01
N PRO A 64 17.02 -9.85 2.89
CA PRO A 64 17.74 -9.03 3.85
C PRO A 64 18.66 -8.04 3.14
N ARG A 65 18.86 -6.87 3.76
CA ARG A 65 19.80 -5.89 3.22
C ARG A 65 21.24 -6.43 3.27
N PRO A 66 22.09 -6.10 2.28
CA PRO A 66 23.52 -6.40 2.33
C PRO A 66 24.20 -5.80 3.57
N LYS A 67 25.28 -6.43 4.04
CA LYS A 67 26.10 -5.88 5.15
C LYS A 67 26.88 -4.62 4.76
N LEU A 68 27.17 -4.45 3.47
CA LEU A 68 27.89 -3.33 2.89
C LEU A 68 27.01 -2.70 1.80
N GLY A 69 26.61 -1.45 2.01
CA GLY A 69 25.64 -0.73 1.18
C GLY A 69 24.21 -0.81 1.72
N TRP A 70 23.32 0.02 1.14
CA TRP A 70 21.90 0.09 1.53
C TRP A 70 20.97 -0.47 0.47
N SER A 71 21.25 -0.19 -0.81
CA SER A 71 20.34 -0.47 -1.93
C SER A 71 20.41 -1.91 -2.42
N ARG A 72 19.25 -2.47 -2.76
CA ARG A 72 19.09 -3.73 -3.52
C ARG A 72 18.59 -3.43 -4.93
N GLU A 73 18.74 -4.40 -5.82
CA GLU A 73 18.18 -4.36 -7.17
C GLU A 73 17.10 -5.43 -7.30
N PHE A 74 15.91 -5.05 -7.73
CA PHE A 74 14.78 -5.96 -7.92
C PHE A 74 14.23 -5.89 -9.34
N THR A 75 13.87 -7.05 -9.90
CA THR A 75 13.01 -7.17 -11.07
C THR A 75 11.71 -7.83 -10.63
N VAL A 76 10.60 -7.12 -10.66
CA VAL A 76 9.31 -7.59 -10.13
C VAL A 76 8.31 -7.70 -11.26
N ARG A 77 7.85 -8.91 -11.54
CA ARG A 77 6.81 -9.17 -12.54
C ARG A 77 5.45 -9.22 -11.87
N VAL A 78 4.58 -8.27 -12.20
CA VAL A 78 3.29 -8.07 -11.51
C VAL A 78 2.12 -8.24 -12.48
N PRO A 79 1.18 -9.17 -12.21
CA PRO A 79 -0.05 -9.31 -13.00
C PRO A 79 -1.05 -8.20 -12.63
N VAL A 80 -1.44 -7.41 -13.62
CA VAL A 80 -2.41 -6.30 -13.50
C VAL A 80 -3.49 -6.41 -14.58
N LEU A 81 -4.67 -5.84 -14.35
CA LEU A 81 -5.77 -5.91 -15.31
C LEU A 81 -5.53 -5.00 -16.53
N GLU A 82 -4.89 -3.85 -16.34
CA GLU A 82 -4.63 -2.87 -17.40
C GLU A 82 -3.12 -2.58 -17.57
N PRO A 83 -2.32 -3.49 -18.16
CA PRO A 83 -0.87 -3.31 -18.25
C PRO A 83 -0.44 -1.99 -18.90
N LEU A 84 -1.16 -1.54 -19.93
CA LEU A 84 -0.84 -0.29 -20.63
C LEU A 84 -0.94 0.94 -19.71
N ARG A 85 -1.89 0.95 -18.77
CA ARG A 85 -2.04 2.03 -17.78
C ARG A 85 -0.84 2.08 -16.84
N TRP A 86 -0.29 0.92 -16.48
CA TRP A 86 0.85 0.81 -15.57
C TRP A 86 2.21 1.06 -16.24
N THR A 87 2.30 0.78 -17.55
CA THR A 87 3.48 1.09 -18.37
C THR A 87 3.44 2.48 -18.98
N ASP A 88 2.33 3.21 -18.83
CA ASP A 88 2.29 4.64 -19.16
C ASP A 88 3.39 5.36 -18.39
N ARG A 89 4.14 6.21 -19.09
CA ARG A 89 5.35 6.80 -18.54
C ARG A 89 5.09 7.60 -17.28
N ALA A 90 4.00 8.37 -17.23
CA ALA A 90 3.72 9.19 -16.06
C ALA A 90 3.43 8.32 -14.83
N VAL A 91 2.71 7.21 -15.02
CA VAL A 91 2.40 6.25 -13.94
C VAL A 91 3.65 5.48 -13.54
N TYR A 92 4.39 4.95 -14.51
CA TYR A 92 5.59 4.14 -14.27
C TYR A 92 6.67 4.95 -13.54
N ASP A 93 7.00 6.14 -14.04
CA ASP A 93 8.05 7.00 -13.45
C ASP A 93 7.65 7.41 -12.02
N THR A 94 6.38 7.79 -11.81
CA THR A 94 5.87 8.15 -10.46
C THR A 94 5.93 6.97 -9.49
N LEU A 95 5.53 5.77 -9.95
CA LEU A 95 5.62 4.56 -9.12
C LEU A 95 7.07 4.23 -8.79
N GLN A 96 7.97 4.37 -9.77
CA GLN A 96 9.39 4.11 -9.61
C GLN A 96 9.99 5.05 -8.56
N ASP A 97 9.71 6.35 -8.67
CA ASP A 97 10.15 7.37 -7.73
C ASP A 97 9.61 7.12 -6.33
N ALA A 98 8.31 6.83 -6.20
CA ALA A 98 7.70 6.53 -4.91
C ALA A 98 8.32 5.29 -4.26
N ALA A 99 8.50 4.20 -5.02
CA ALA A 99 9.08 2.96 -4.51
C ALA A 99 10.55 3.14 -4.11
N SER A 100 11.34 3.85 -4.91
CA SER A 100 12.74 4.15 -4.61
C SER A 100 12.87 5.10 -3.42
N PHE A 101 12.00 6.09 -3.28
CA PHE A 101 11.97 6.97 -2.11
C PHE A 101 11.65 6.20 -0.82
N LEU A 102 10.63 5.33 -0.86
CA LEU A 102 10.18 4.59 0.32
C LEU A 102 11.17 3.49 0.75
N THR A 103 11.85 2.84 -0.20
CA THR A 103 12.65 1.64 0.09
C THR A 103 14.17 1.86 -0.04
N GLY A 104 14.59 2.90 -0.77
CA GLY A 104 16.00 3.13 -1.12
C GLY A 104 16.57 2.06 -2.06
N ASP A 105 15.72 1.28 -2.73
CA ASP A 105 16.11 0.24 -3.69
C ASP A 105 15.88 0.69 -5.14
N SER A 106 16.62 0.06 -6.06
CA SER A 106 16.34 0.13 -7.49
C SER A 106 15.41 -1.02 -7.87
N ARG A 107 14.33 -0.70 -8.60
CA ARG A 107 13.32 -1.70 -9.01
C ARG A 107 13.05 -1.56 -10.49
N THR A 108 12.76 -2.67 -11.15
CA THR A 108 12.21 -2.70 -12.50
C THR A 108 10.92 -3.48 -12.45
N PHE A 109 9.82 -2.83 -12.80
CA PHE A 109 8.50 -3.47 -12.86
C PHE A 109 8.23 -4.01 -14.26
N GLU A 110 7.81 -5.28 -14.34
CA GLU A 110 7.30 -5.93 -15.54
C GLU A 110 5.79 -6.17 -15.36
N PHE A 111 4.96 -5.28 -15.90
CA PHE A 111 3.51 -5.42 -15.85
C PHE A 111 3.01 -6.38 -16.93
N VAL A 112 2.21 -7.36 -16.52
CA VAL A 112 1.65 -8.38 -17.42
C VAL A 112 0.15 -8.50 -17.21
N LEU A 113 -0.56 -8.91 -18.26
CA LEU A 113 -2.01 -9.06 -18.16
C LEU A 113 -2.36 -10.16 -17.15
N ARG A 114 -3.22 -9.80 -16.19
CA ARG A 114 -3.82 -10.72 -15.23
C ARG A 114 -5.03 -11.40 -15.85
N ASN A 115 -5.14 -12.71 -15.62
CA ASN A 115 -6.35 -13.48 -15.93
C ASN A 115 -7.19 -13.64 -14.66
N GLY A 116 -8.52 -13.53 -14.79
CA GLY A 116 -9.47 -13.74 -13.70
C GLY A 116 -10.11 -12.45 -13.18
N GLU A 117 -11.11 -12.61 -12.34
CA GLU A 117 -11.89 -11.50 -11.81
C GLU A 117 -11.13 -10.72 -10.71
N THR A 118 -11.50 -9.46 -10.56
CA THR A 118 -11.03 -8.63 -9.45
C THR A 118 -12.06 -8.70 -8.32
N PRO A 119 -11.65 -8.96 -7.07
CA PRO A 119 -12.55 -8.84 -5.92
C PRO A 119 -13.24 -7.48 -5.98
N ARG A 120 -14.56 -7.44 -5.84
CA ARG A 120 -15.33 -6.21 -5.84
C ARG A 120 -16.22 -6.16 -4.60
N PRO A 121 -16.45 -4.97 -4.03
CA PRO A 121 -17.44 -4.80 -2.98
C PRO A 121 -18.80 -5.37 -3.40
N PRO A 122 -19.53 -6.04 -2.49
CA PRO A 122 -20.86 -6.57 -2.78
C PRO A 122 -21.92 -5.46 -2.90
N GLN A 123 -21.66 -4.28 -2.34
CA GLN A 123 -22.56 -3.13 -2.36
C GLN A 123 -21.86 -1.94 -3.03
N ASP A 124 -22.60 -1.25 -3.88
CA ASP A 124 -22.12 -0.04 -4.56
C ASP A 124 -22.14 1.18 -3.63
N CYS A 125 -21.33 2.18 -3.92
CA CYS A 125 -21.09 3.27 -2.99
C CYS A 125 -22.15 4.39 -3.07
N LEU A 126 -22.50 4.98 -1.92
CA LEU A 126 -23.26 6.22 -1.87
C LEU A 126 -22.39 7.37 -2.38
N GLN A 127 -22.76 7.95 -3.52
CA GLN A 127 -22.01 9.03 -4.15
C GLN A 127 -22.18 10.35 -3.38
N PHE A 128 -21.24 10.64 -2.48
CA PHE A 128 -21.10 11.97 -1.88
C PHE A 128 -20.00 12.76 -2.60
N SER A 129 -20.26 14.03 -2.93
CA SER A 129 -19.28 14.93 -3.55
C SER A 129 -18.26 15.44 -2.53
N ILE A 130 -17.41 14.55 -2.02
CA ILE A 130 -16.29 14.91 -1.14
C ILE A 130 -15.02 15.04 -1.96
N THR A 131 -14.56 16.28 -2.17
CA THR A 131 -13.27 16.55 -2.82
C THR A 131 -12.13 16.14 -1.89
N THR A 132 -11.26 15.23 -2.35
CA THR A 132 -10.04 14.81 -1.64
C THR A 132 -8.82 15.33 -2.39
N ASP A 133 -7.99 16.12 -1.71
CA ASP A 133 -6.77 16.72 -2.30
C ASP A 133 -5.50 16.03 -1.76
N ALA A 134 -5.55 15.40 -0.58
CA ALA A 134 -4.41 14.70 0.00
C ALA A 134 -4.82 13.54 0.91
N VAL A 135 -3.95 12.53 0.99
CA VAL A 135 -4.06 11.37 1.89
C VAL A 135 -2.85 11.33 2.82
N MET A 136 -3.04 11.09 4.12
CA MET A 136 -1.95 10.91 5.07
C MET A 136 -2.12 9.65 5.91
N ALA A 137 -1.00 8.99 6.24
CA ALA A 137 -0.98 7.95 7.25
C ALA A 137 -1.28 8.56 8.64
N PHE A 138 -2.19 7.93 9.39
CA PHE A 138 -2.71 8.44 10.65
C PHE A 138 -2.74 7.33 11.71
N SER A 139 -1.73 7.32 12.59
CA SER A 139 -1.54 6.29 13.62
C SER A 139 -2.28 6.57 14.93
N ASP A 140 -2.93 7.73 15.06
CA ASP A 140 -3.42 8.32 16.31
C ASP A 140 -2.36 8.80 17.31
N GLY A 141 -1.09 8.60 16.99
CA GLY A 141 0.02 9.11 17.79
C GLY A 141 0.08 10.63 17.74
N MET A 142 0.78 11.22 18.72
CA MET A 142 0.96 12.67 18.86
C MET A 142 1.44 13.31 17.55
N ASP A 143 2.45 12.72 16.90
CA ASP A 143 3.01 13.26 15.65
C ASP A 143 1.99 13.26 14.53
N SER A 144 1.28 12.14 14.34
CA SER A 144 0.24 12.06 13.31
C SER A 144 -0.91 13.04 13.55
N ARG A 145 -1.22 13.32 14.82
CA ARG A 145 -2.22 14.34 15.21
C ARG A 145 -1.72 15.75 14.96
N ALA A 146 -0.46 16.05 15.29
CA ALA A 146 0.16 17.35 15.05
C ALA A 146 0.22 17.65 13.54
N VAL A 147 0.74 16.71 12.75
CA VAL A 147 0.80 16.83 11.29
C VAL A 147 -0.61 16.96 10.70
N ALA A 148 -1.58 16.15 11.15
CA ALA A 148 -2.95 16.28 10.70
C ALA A 148 -3.55 17.65 11.02
N GLY A 149 -3.28 18.19 12.22
CA GLY A 149 -3.73 19.52 12.63
C GLY A 149 -3.14 20.62 11.75
N LEU A 150 -1.84 20.59 11.50
CA LEU A 150 -1.15 21.55 10.63
C LEU A 150 -1.68 21.48 9.19
N THR A 151 -1.74 20.28 8.61
CA THR A 151 -2.19 20.08 7.24
C THR A 151 -3.68 20.41 7.07
N ALA A 152 -4.51 20.14 8.09
CA ALA A 152 -5.93 20.47 8.07
C ALA A 152 -6.21 21.98 8.08
N GLN A 153 -5.27 22.82 8.52
CA GLN A 153 -5.43 24.29 8.40
C GLN A 153 -5.50 24.73 6.94
N ALA A 154 -4.74 24.07 6.05
CA ALA A 154 -4.72 24.36 4.62
C ALA A 154 -5.80 23.56 3.85
N LEU A 155 -5.96 22.27 4.16
CA LEU A 155 -6.78 21.36 3.36
C LEU A 155 -8.18 21.10 3.95
N GLY A 156 -8.39 21.34 5.23
CA GLY A 156 -9.66 21.13 5.92
C GLY A 156 -10.24 19.74 5.65
N ARG A 157 -11.48 19.70 5.13
CA ARG A 157 -12.20 18.46 4.79
C ARG A 157 -11.59 17.66 3.63
N LYS A 158 -10.65 18.25 2.88
CA LYS A 158 -10.01 17.61 1.73
C LYS A 158 -8.81 16.74 2.10
N LEU A 159 -8.40 16.76 3.38
CA LEU A 159 -7.37 15.89 3.93
C LEU A 159 -8.00 14.58 4.42
N VAL A 160 -7.66 13.50 3.74
CA VAL A 160 -8.01 12.14 4.08
C VAL A 160 -6.95 11.57 5.03
N ARG A 161 -7.39 11.09 6.20
CA ARG A 161 -6.53 10.49 7.22
C ARG A 161 -6.77 8.99 7.25
N VAL A 162 -5.74 8.21 6.94
CA VAL A 162 -5.84 6.76 6.77
C VAL A 162 -5.07 6.06 7.88
N ARG A 163 -5.77 5.28 8.69
CA ARG A 163 -5.14 4.36 9.64
C ARG A 163 -4.94 3.01 8.97
N VAL A 164 -3.76 2.42 9.15
CA VAL A 164 -3.47 1.05 8.77
C VAL A 164 -3.31 0.22 10.06
N GLY A 165 -4.21 -0.73 10.30
CA GLY A 165 -4.15 -1.66 11.44
C GLY A 165 -5.45 -1.83 12.22
N SER A 166 -5.57 -2.96 12.93
CA SER A 166 -6.78 -3.43 13.65
C SER A 166 -7.05 -2.74 14.98
N LYS A 167 -6.27 -1.71 15.36
CA LYS A 167 -6.43 -1.05 16.65
C LYS A 167 -7.75 -0.29 16.63
N VAL A 168 -8.75 -0.85 17.34
CA VAL A 168 -10.01 -0.19 17.65
C VAL A 168 -9.63 1.19 18.19
N GLY A 169 -10.00 2.23 17.47
CA GLY A 169 -9.84 3.61 17.91
C GLY A 169 -10.79 3.86 19.06
N GLY A 170 -10.52 3.28 20.22
CA GLY A 170 -11.23 3.52 21.46
C GLY A 170 -10.55 4.62 22.24
N ARG A 171 -11.34 5.47 22.90
CA ARG A 171 -10.92 5.98 24.20
C ARG A 171 -10.41 4.78 25.02
N PRO A 172 -9.37 4.94 25.86
CA PRO A 172 -9.02 3.92 26.83
C PRO A 172 -10.29 3.54 27.59
N GLU A 173 -10.55 2.26 27.74
CA GLU A 173 -11.60 1.83 28.66
C GLU A 173 -11.25 2.34 30.06
N PRO A 174 -12.24 2.69 30.90
CA PRO A 174 -11.97 3.13 32.26
C PRO A 174 -11.13 2.08 33.01
N GLY A 175 -9.87 2.40 33.32
CA GLY A 175 -8.91 1.50 33.98
C GLY A 175 -7.77 0.98 33.10
N GLU A 176 -7.78 1.26 31.79
CA GLU A 176 -6.67 0.91 30.91
C GLU A 176 -5.51 1.91 31.04
N THR A 177 -4.28 1.39 31.10
CA THR A 177 -3.09 2.24 31.23
C THR A 177 -2.86 3.03 29.95
N LEU A 178 -2.98 4.35 30.05
CA LEU A 178 -2.65 5.27 28.98
C LEU A 178 -1.13 5.24 28.73
N PRO A 179 -0.65 4.84 27.53
CA PRO A 179 0.74 5.04 27.18
C PRO A 179 1.06 6.54 27.29
N PHE A 180 2.18 6.89 27.93
CA PHE A 180 2.66 8.26 28.13
C PHE A 180 1.89 9.14 29.14
N ALA A 181 0.92 8.62 29.90
CA ALA A 181 0.28 9.38 30.99
C ALA A 181 1.15 9.56 32.26
N ALA A 182 2.31 8.88 32.32
CA ALA A 182 3.24 8.94 33.45
C ALA A 182 4.52 9.73 33.14
N VAL A 183 4.50 10.63 32.15
CA VAL A 183 5.61 11.57 31.93
C VAL A 183 5.31 12.83 32.75
N PRO A 184 6.04 13.12 33.84
CA PRO A 184 5.86 14.36 34.58
C PRO A 184 6.31 15.55 33.71
N TYR A 185 5.47 16.57 33.64
CA TYR A 185 5.86 17.91 33.17
C TYR A 185 6.54 18.68 34.31
#